data_AF-A0A923PNE1-F1
#
_entry.id   AF-A0A923PNE1-F1
#
_cell.length_a   1.000
_cell.length_b   1.000
_cell.length_c   1.000
_cell.angle_alpha   90.00
_cell.angle_beta   90.00
_cell.angle_gamma   90.00
#
_symmetry.space_group_name_H-M   'P 1'
#
loop_
_entity.id
_entity.type
_entity.pdbx_description
1 polymer ?
#
loop_
_entity_poly.entity_id
_entity_poly.type
_entity_poly.pdbx_seq_one_letter_code
_entity_poly.pdbx_strand_id
1 'polypeptide(L)'
;MAYESLMANETASRYPDLGSGQEKSFGSYVISTTHYYYRFLPQDSSQYEQLLADEILAVSDTPFELEGQDNGVNYVDPSIASTGSPFTYYYSVVPVGYALPNGIQAEHLADLHFTPEDEIGAEPTPAELEALDFYYNLNLEALKISGQLPEEERRELRYMTSSNPNPLQSMSYEEVIRDKIPFDQVLIVFSDIDVAKSRRLWPPSGSITVEEDVLSSIQGSMRMVGVRNAHVKVRKWGWLVIQHAETTKTGAFVTSATRTQRVKYAVYFQPRDKRFTVKAGTIFTDARHRGTNSYERGQWLQSFPLASDEHRSHFYALVHNAAADYTFDWVEHPDFMLTRPWWGIRISAKFNSTSSNYLGFLNSSIVPLGGSVPVFLSEIRVSRYNGDEKNRIYKGSDGIYATTTHELAHAGHFAMDRLMFLGFSGLFDVKQRDLMIESWAEGVETIVTNHRYDAIAPGSNIDYNSFRQELGVGSQGSPNAISKYTPLFIDLNDRINQNTIFANFIPRPPVDRVSDYTISQMQTSLKTSRTLVQLENRLRVNHDNPTEENLAELFIYPLEVLATLQD
;
A
#
# COMPACT_ATOMS: atom_id res chain seq x y z
N MET A 1 -19.62 33.04 12.40
CA MET A 1 -19.52 32.62 13.81
C MET A 1 -18.10 32.71 14.38
N ALA A 2 -17.17 31.78 14.11
CA ALA A 2 -15.83 31.81 14.73
C ALA A 2 -15.07 33.13 14.48
N TYR A 3 -15.07 33.61 13.23
CA TYR A 3 -14.49 34.90 12.90
C TYR A 3 -15.15 36.08 13.62
N GLU A 4 -16.47 36.11 13.69
CA GLU A 4 -17.20 37.18 14.39
C GLU A 4 -16.88 37.17 15.89
N SER A 5 -16.79 35.97 16.49
CA SER A 5 -16.37 35.80 17.89
C SER A 5 -14.95 36.30 18.11
N LEU A 6 -14.04 36.05 17.16
CA LEU A 6 -12.67 36.52 17.22
C LEU A 6 -12.58 38.06 17.09
N MET A 7 -13.35 38.65 16.16
CA MET A 7 -13.37 40.09 15.96
C MET A 7 -13.95 40.87 17.15
N ALA A 8 -14.83 40.24 17.93
CA ALA A 8 -15.35 40.78 19.18
C ALA A 8 -14.40 40.60 20.39
N ASN A 9 -13.30 39.85 20.22
CA ASN A 9 -12.39 39.49 21.30
C ASN A 9 -11.12 40.36 21.27
N GLU A 10 -11.01 41.29 22.23
CA GLU A 10 -9.85 42.19 22.32
C GLU A 10 -8.53 41.49 22.65
N THR A 11 -8.59 40.27 23.20
CA THR A 11 -7.37 39.49 23.49
C THR A 11 -6.83 38.73 22.29
N ALA A 12 -7.62 38.60 21.21
CA ALA A 12 -7.23 37.85 20.02
C ALA A 12 -6.30 38.66 19.10
N SER A 13 -5.34 37.98 18.48
CA SER A 13 -4.54 38.54 17.39
C SER A 13 -5.44 39.00 16.24
N ARG A 14 -5.13 40.16 15.66
CA ARG A 14 -5.83 40.69 14.48
C ARG A 14 -5.09 40.28 13.21
N TYR A 15 -5.84 40.10 12.13
CA TYR A 15 -5.26 39.79 10.83
C TYR A 15 -4.57 41.05 10.25
N PRO A 16 -3.29 40.97 9.87
CA PRO A 16 -2.61 42.07 9.19
C PRO A 16 -2.96 42.10 7.70
N ASP A 17 -2.95 43.28 7.10
CA ASP A 17 -3.02 43.41 5.64
C ASP A 17 -1.68 42.97 5.03
N LEU A 18 -1.70 41.91 4.23
CA LEU A 18 -0.52 41.35 3.55
C LEU A 18 -0.30 41.98 2.15
N GLY A 19 -1.03 43.03 1.79
CA GLY A 19 -0.95 43.76 0.51
C GLY A 19 0.26 44.70 0.34
N SER A 20 0.68 44.87 -0.92
CA SER A 20 1.97 45.45 -1.33
C SER A 20 2.14 46.96 -1.07
N GLY A 21 3.10 47.30 -0.21
CA GLY A 21 3.74 48.62 -0.21
C GLY A 21 3.05 49.69 0.63
N GLN A 22 3.79 50.15 1.66
CA GLN A 22 3.64 51.42 2.37
C GLN A 22 2.24 52.03 2.48
N GLU A 23 1.41 51.45 3.35
CA GLU A 23 0.56 52.18 4.31
C GLU A 23 -0.13 51.14 5.23
N LYS A 24 0.06 51.26 6.55
CA LYS A 24 -0.51 50.33 7.54
C LYS A 24 -2.02 50.58 7.67
N SER A 25 -2.81 49.99 6.78
CA SER A 25 -4.24 49.82 6.97
C SER A 25 -4.48 48.40 7.48
N PHE A 26 -5.22 48.23 8.57
CA PHE A 26 -5.60 46.91 9.10
C PHE A 26 -6.75 46.35 8.26
N GLY A 27 -6.50 45.32 7.45
CA GLY A 27 -7.52 44.67 6.61
C GLY A 27 -8.34 43.62 7.37
N SER A 28 -9.62 43.47 7.01
CA SER A 28 -10.45 42.36 7.51
C SER A 28 -10.12 41.07 6.76
N TYR A 29 -9.60 40.05 7.45
CA TYR A 29 -9.48 38.70 6.88
C TYR A 29 -10.79 38.26 6.24
N VAL A 30 -10.74 37.80 4.99
CA VAL A 30 -11.93 37.33 4.28
C VAL A 30 -12.00 35.81 4.36
N ILE A 31 -12.98 35.30 5.11
CA ILE A 31 -13.35 33.89 5.04
C ILE A 31 -14.06 33.67 3.70
N SER A 32 -13.36 33.02 2.78
CA SER A 32 -13.85 32.61 1.47
C SER A 32 -13.72 31.10 1.29
N THR A 33 -14.50 30.54 0.38
CA THR A 33 -14.33 29.14 -0.01
C THR A 33 -12.95 28.98 -0.64
N THR A 34 -12.14 28.09 -0.09
CA THR A 34 -10.81 27.74 -0.61
C THR A 34 -10.84 26.43 -1.38
N HIS A 35 -11.69 25.51 -0.94
CA HIS A 35 -11.83 24.18 -1.49
C HIS A 35 -13.31 23.78 -1.49
N TYR A 36 -13.67 22.92 -2.42
CA TYR A 36 -14.97 22.26 -2.49
C TYR A 36 -14.83 20.80 -2.12
N TYR A 37 -15.82 20.30 -1.38
CA TYR A 37 -15.97 18.89 -1.12
C TYR A 37 -16.97 18.27 -2.10
N TYR A 38 -16.53 17.26 -2.85
CA TYR A 38 -17.33 16.57 -3.84
C TYR A 38 -17.37 15.06 -3.58
N ARG A 39 -18.44 14.41 -4.05
CA ARG A 39 -18.44 12.97 -4.34
C ARG A 39 -18.71 12.71 -5.81
N PHE A 40 -18.08 11.67 -6.33
CA PHE A 40 -18.16 11.24 -7.72
C PHE A 40 -18.70 9.82 -7.80
N LEU A 41 -19.58 9.55 -8.77
CA LEU A 41 -20.07 8.20 -9.04
C LEU A 41 -19.69 7.83 -10.48
N PRO A 42 -18.62 7.05 -10.68
CA PRO A 42 -18.26 6.56 -12.00
C PRO A 42 -19.30 5.55 -12.48
N GLN A 43 -19.79 5.74 -13.70
CA GLN A 43 -20.73 4.82 -14.34
C GLN A 43 -20.04 3.56 -14.86
N ASP A 44 -18.81 3.73 -15.31
CA ASP A 44 -17.98 2.67 -15.83
C ASP A 44 -16.55 2.85 -15.35
N SER A 45 -15.77 1.87 -15.71
CA SER A 45 -14.42 1.74 -15.23
C SER A 45 -13.44 2.66 -15.97
N SER A 46 -13.79 3.17 -17.16
CA SER A 46 -13.00 4.23 -17.84
C SER A 46 -13.11 5.54 -17.06
N GLN A 47 -14.31 5.87 -16.60
CA GLN A 47 -14.52 7.01 -15.70
C GLN A 47 -13.81 6.82 -14.37
N TYR A 48 -13.85 5.61 -13.80
CA TYR A 48 -13.10 5.30 -12.59
C TYR A 48 -11.59 5.52 -12.76
N GLU A 49 -10.99 5.05 -13.86
CA GLU A 49 -9.56 5.28 -14.13
C GLU A 49 -9.24 6.75 -14.33
N GLN A 50 -10.13 7.53 -14.94
CA GLN A 50 -10.00 8.97 -15.04
C GLN A 50 -9.94 9.63 -13.66
N LEU A 51 -10.77 9.18 -12.70
CA LEU A 51 -10.71 9.68 -11.30
C LEU A 51 -9.39 9.35 -10.61
N LEU A 52 -8.85 8.15 -10.84
CA LEU A 52 -7.58 7.71 -10.23
C LEU A 52 -6.34 8.36 -10.84
N ALA A 53 -6.38 8.64 -12.14
CA ALA A 53 -5.27 9.25 -12.86
C ALA A 53 -5.06 10.71 -12.46
N ASP A 54 -6.11 11.37 -11.95
CA ASP A 54 -6.04 12.75 -11.50
C ASP A 54 -5.42 12.86 -10.08
N GLU A 55 -4.19 13.34 -10.04
CA GLU A 55 -3.44 13.50 -8.80
C GLU A 55 -3.93 14.66 -7.92
N ILE A 56 -4.61 15.65 -8.52
CA ILE A 56 -5.23 16.76 -7.78
C ILE A 56 -6.51 16.26 -7.11
N LEU A 57 -7.32 15.50 -7.85
CA LEU A 57 -8.57 14.96 -7.34
C LEU A 57 -8.36 13.98 -6.18
N ALA A 58 -7.31 13.15 -6.22
CA ALA A 58 -6.88 12.31 -5.09
C ALA A 58 -8.03 11.65 -4.31
N VAL A 59 -8.91 10.93 -5.02
CA VAL A 59 -10.17 10.42 -4.48
C VAL A 59 -10.02 9.39 -3.34
N SER A 60 -11.06 9.30 -2.52
CA SER A 60 -11.21 8.37 -1.41
C SER A 60 -12.55 7.64 -1.53
N ASP A 61 -12.58 6.31 -1.48
CA ASP A 61 -13.85 5.55 -1.44
C ASP A 61 -14.59 5.70 -0.11
N THR A 62 -13.96 6.25 0.92
CA THR A 62 -14.56 6.53 2.23
C THR A 62 -14.82 8.04 2.39
N PRO A 63 -16.01 8.46 2.87
CA PRO A 63 -16.29 9.86 3.23
C PRO A 63 -15.24 10.41 4.20
N PHE A 64 -14.90 11.70 4.11
CA PHE A 64 -13.91 12.27 5.02
C PHE A 64 -14.45 12.53 6.44
N GLU A 65 -15.78 12.63 6.58
CA GLU A 65 -16.50 12.77 7.84
C GLU A 65 -16.59 11.46 8.63
N LEU A 66 -16.41 10.32 7.98
CA LEU A 66 -16.58 9.04 8.64
C LEU A 66 -15.42 8.82 9.62
N GLU A 67 -15.74 8.88 10.92
CA GLU A 67 -14.81 8.60 12.00
C GLU A 67 -14.92 7.11 12.38
N GLY A 68 -14.03 6.29 11.82
CA GLY A 68 -13.95 4.86 12.11
C GLY A 68 -12.63 4.28 11.60
N GLN A 69 -12.09 3.29 12.31
CA GLN A 69 -10.86 2.62 11.84
C GLN A 69 -11.20 1.83 10.58
N ASP A 70 -10.57 2.22 9.48
CA ASP A 70 -10.56 1.39 8.29
C ASP A 70 -9.55 0.26 8.51
N ASN A 71 -10.06 -0.90 8.91
CA ASN A 71 -9.27 -2.13 9.08
C ASN A 71 -8.88 -2.76 7.73
N GLY A 72 -9.03 -2.02 6.63
CA GLY A 72 -8.81 -2.42 5.24
C GLY A 72 -10.07 -3.00 4.59
N VAL A 73 -11.26 -2.71 5.15
CA VAL A 73 -12.55 -3.13 4.57
C VAL A 73 -13.04 -1.99 3.69
N ASN A 74 -13.21 -2.26 2.41
CA ASN A 74 -13.70 -1.26 1.46
C ASN A 74 -15.02 -0.68 1.94
N TYR A 75 -15.07 0.64 2.09
CA TYR A 75 -16.33 1.31 2.33
C TYR A 75 -17.17 1.24 1.05
N VAL A 76 -18.41 0.78 1.17
CA VAL A 76 -19.40 0.86 0.12
C VAL A 76 -20.54 1.71 0.64
N ASP A 77 -20.83 2.80 -0.06
CA ASP A 77 -21.95 3.67 0.29
C ASP A 77 -23.25 2.87 0.40
N PRO A 78 -23.99 2.96 1.53
CA PRO A 78 -25.21 2.18 1.75
C PRO A 78 -26.29 2.38 0.67
N SER A 79 -26.32 3.54 0.03
CA SER A 79 -27.27 3.83 -1.05
C SER A 79 -26.96 3.08 -2.35
N ILE A 80 -25.70 2.66 -2.54
CA ILE A 80 -25.22 1.92 -3.71
C ILE A 80 -25.06 0.43 -3.42
N ALA A 81 -24.86 0.04 -2.16
CA ALA A 81 -24.57 -1.34 -1.77
C ALA A 81 -25.60 -2.39 -2.26
N SER A 82 -26.88 -2.01 -2.37
CA SER A 82 -27.96 -2.90 -2.83
C SER A 82 -28.12 -2.96 -4.35
N THR A 83 -27.44 -2.11 -5.11
CA THR A 83 -27.60 -1.98 -6.57
C THR A 83 -26.85 -3.05 -7.37
N GLY A 84 -25.89 -3.74 -6.73
CA GLY A 84 -24.97 -4.64 -7.43
C GLY A 84 -23.91 -3.94 -8.29
N SER A 85 -23.83 -2.61 -8.23
CA SER A 85 -22.77 -1.83 -8.88
C SER A 85 -21.38 -2.23 -8.34
N PRO A 86 -20.37 -2.40 -9.22
CA PRO A 86 -18.99 -2.60 -8.78
C PRO A 86 -18.32 -1.30 -8.28
N PHE A 87 -18.97 -0.15 -8.49
CA PHE A 87 -18.50 1.17 -8.06
C PHE A 87 -19.29 1.68 -6.88
N THR A 88 -18.66 2.58 -6.12
CA THR A 88 -19.29 3.35 -5.04
C THR A 88 -19.03 4.85 -5.23
N TYR A 89 -19.44 5.67 -4.28
CA TYR A 89 -19.07 7.08 -4.27
C TYR A 89 -17.61 7.26 -3.90
N TYR A 90 -16.93 8.09 -4.69
CA TYR A 90 -15.55 8.49 -4.46
C TYR A 90 -15.51 9.95 -4.05
N TYR A 91 -14.98 10.22 -2.87
CA TYR A 91 -14.97 11.50 -2.19
C TYR A 91 -13.66 12.24 -2.44
N SER A 92 -13.71 13.55 -2.64
CA SER A 92 -12.52 14.37 -2.85
C SER A 92 -12.71 15.81 -2.38
N VAL A 93 -11.60 16.42 -1.94
CA VAL A 93 -11.50 17.84 -1.63
C VAL A 93 -10.60 18.48 -2.69
N VAL A 94 -11.16 19.43 -3.45
CA VAL A 94 -10.45 20.10 -4.56
C VAL A 94 -10.40 21.61 -4.36
N PRO A 95 -9.34 22.30 -4.80
CA PRO A 95 -9.27 23.76 -4.72
C PRO A 95 -10.34 24.43 -5.58
N VAL A 96 -10.76 25.63 -5.20
CA VAL A 96 -11.66 26.45 -6.02
C VAL A 96 -11.04 26.68 -7.40
N GLY A 97 -11.86 26.56 -8.44
CA GLY A 97 -11.43 26.69 -9.84
C GLY A 97 -10.90 25.39 -10.47
N TYR A 98 -10.80 24.29 -9.71
CA TYR A 98 -10.50 22.98 -10.28
C TYR A 98 -11.61 22.56 -11.26
N ALA A 99 -11.20 22.15 -12.47
CA ALA A 99 -12.11 21.69 -13.51
C ALA A 99 -12.49 20.23 -13.29
N LEU A 100 -13.74 19.98 -12.91
CA LEU A 100 -14.24 18.63 -12.67
C LEU A 100 -14.14 17.75 -13.93
N PRO A 101 -13.85 16.44 -13.77
CA PRO A 101 -13.77 15.51 -14.88
C PRO A 101 -15.11 15.42 -15.63
N ASN A 102 -15.07 15.64 -16.94
CA ASN A 102 -16.27 15.66 -17.78
C ASN A 102 -16.90 14.27 -17.90
N GLY A 103 -18.24 14.20 -17.89
CA GLY A 103 -19.00 12.96 -18.08
C GLY A 103 -19.14 12.08 -16.84
N ILE A 104 -18.50 12.43 -15.72
CA ILE A 104 -18.62 11.72 -14.45
C ILE A 104 -19.65 12.44 -13.57
N GLN A 105 -20.60 11.70 -13.00
CA GLN A 105 -21.55 12.27 -12.05
C GLN A 105 -20.79 12.81 -10.84
N ALA A 106 -20.97 14.10 -10.54
CA ALA A 106 -20.37 14.77 -9.40
C ALA A 106 -21.44 15.51 -8.59
N GLU A 107 -21.34 15.45 -7.27
CA GLU A 107 -22.22 16.14 -6.34
C GLU A 107 -21.41 17.00 -5.37
N HIS A 108 -21.73 18.29 -5.31
CA HIS A 108 -21.14 19.22 -4.36
C HIS A 108 -21.75 19.01 -2.97
N LEU A 109 -20.90 18.72 -1.98
CA LEU A 109 -21.32 18.40 -0.62
C LEU A 109 -21.10 19.55 0.36
N ALA A 110 -20.00 20.30 0.25
CA ALA A 110 -19.71 21.41 1.15
C ALA A 110 -18.66 22.39 0.61
N ASP A 111 -18.80 23.66 1.00
CA ASP A 111 -17.79 24.71 0.86
C ASP A 111 -16.83 24.67 2.05
N LEU A 112 -15.53 24.55 1.78
CA LEU A 112 -14.50 24.43 2.81
C LEU A 112 -13.53 25.61 2.80
N HIS A 113 -13.16 26.05 4.00
CA HIS A 113 -12.15 27.07 4.23
C HIS A 113 -10.96 26.47 4.99
N PHE A 114 -9.80 26.41 4.35
CA PHE A 114 -8.54 26.05 4.99
C PHE A 114 -7.69 27.31 5.13
N THR A 115 -7.21 27.56 6.36
CA THR A 115 -6.23 28.63 6.59
C THR A 115 -4.91 28.32 5.86
N PRO A 116 -4.19 29.32 5.32
CA PRO A 116 -2.98 29.12 4.53
C PRO A 116 -1.68 29.19 5.37
N GLU A 117 -1.66 28.71 6.63
CA GLU A 117 -0.47 28.81 7.49
C GLU A 117 0.76 28.07 6.94
N ASP A 118 0.54 27.07 6.09
CA ASP A 118 1.58 26.29 5.43
C ASP A 118 2.14 26.97 4.16
N GLU A 119 1.49 28.03 3.67
CA GLU A 119 2.00 28.85 2.55
C GLU A 119 3.05 29.87 3.00
N ILE A 120 3.09 30.18 4.30
CA ILE A 120 4.06 31.10 4.89
C ILE A 120 5.43 30.40 4.98
N GLY A 121 6.49 31.07 4.51
CA GLY A 121 7.85 30.52 4.47
C GLY A 121 8.45 30.19 5.84
N ALA A 122 9.65 29.59 5.85
CA ALA A 122 10.36 29.24 7.08
C ALA A 122 10.81 30.46 7.91
N GLU A 123 10.98 31.62 7.26
CA GLU A 123 11.38 32.90 7.85
C GLU A 123 10.26 33.94 7.65
N PRO A 124 9.21 33.93 8.49
CA PRO A 124 8.07 34.84 8.32
C PRO A 124 8.43 36.27 8.69
N THR A 125 7.90 37.22 7.94
CA THR A 125 7.89 38.65 8.30
C THR A 125 7.05 38.89 9.57
N PRO A 126 7.22 40.03 10.27
CA PRO A 126 6.38 40.36 11.42
C PRO A 126 4.87 40.33 11.13
N ALA A 127 4.45 40.74 9.93
CA ALA A 127 3.05 40.66 9.52
C ALA A 127 2.62 39.20 9.33
N GLU A 128 3.43 38.36 8.70
CA GLU A 128 3.09 36.93 8.57
C GLU A 128 3.03 36.21 9.93
N LEU A 129 3.83 36.63 10.92
CA LEU A 129 3.72 36.11 12.30
C LEU A 129 2.38 36.47 12.96
N GLU A 130 1.90 37.70 12.79
CA GLU A 130 0.56 38.12 13.25
C GLU A 130 -0.55 37.34 12.52
N ALA A 131 -0.39 37.10 11.21
CA ALA A 131 -1.31 36.27 10.44
C ALA A 131 -1.36 34.82 10.93
N LEU A 132 -0.20 34.21 11.26
CA LEU A 132 -0.13 32.87 11.84
C LEU A 132 -0.86 32.77 13.18
N ASP A 133 -0.69 33.76 14.06
CA ASP A 133 -1.40 33.79 15.33
C ASP A 133 -2.91 33.94 15.12
N PHE A 134 -3.31 34.78 14.18
CA PHE A 134 -4.71 34.92 13.80
C PHE A 134 -5.31 33.60 13.29
N TYR A 135 -4.62 32.88 12.39
CA TYR A 135 -5.08 31.59 11.87
C TYR A 135 -5.23 30.54 12.98
N TYR A 136 -4.26 30.52 13.91
CA TYR A 136 -4.32 29.64 15.08
C TYR A 136 -5.54 29.95 15.96
N ASN A 137 -5.76 31.22 16.27
CA ASN A 137 -6.90 31.64 17.10
C ASN A 137 -8.24 31.35 16.42
N LEU A 138 -8.32 31.56 15.10
CA LEU A 138 -9.52 31.24 14.30
C LEU A 138 -9.86 29.75 14.35
N ASN A 139 -8.84 28.89 14.23
CA ASN A 139 -9.01 27.43 14.30
C ASN A 139 -9.46 26.97 15.70
N LEU A 140 -8.90 27.55 16.77
CA LEU A 140 -9.35 27.28 18.14
C LEU A 140 -10.80 27.71 18.38
N GLU A 141 -11.18 28.91 17.93
CA GLU A 141 -12.57 29.38 18.02
C GLU A 141 -13.54 28.45 17.26
N ALA A 142 -13.14 27.97 16.08
CA ALA A 142 -13.94 27.01 15.32
C ALA A 142 -14.12 25.67 16.07
N LEU A 143 -13.06 25.14 16.68
CA LEU A 143 -13.12 23.93 17.50
C LEU A 143 -13.97 24.12 18.76
N LYS A 144 -13.90 25.29 19.40
CA LYS A 144 -14.71 25.63 20.57
C LYS A 144 -16.20 25.62 20.22
N ILE A 145 -16.59 26.38 19.21
CA ILE A 145 -17.99 26.54 18.81
C ILE A 145 -18.59 25.22 18.33
N SER A 146 -17.79 24.37 17.67
CA SER A 146 -18.23 23.04 17.24
C SER A 146 -18.23 21.99 18.37
N GLY A 147 -17.75 22.33 19.58
CA GLY A 147 -17.63 21.38 20.68
C GLY A 147 -16.55 20.32 20.48
N GLN A 148 -15.65 20.52 19.51
CA GLN A 148 -14.60 19.57 19.11
C GLN A 148 -13.22 19.89 19.70
N LEU A 149 -13.13 20.82 20.65
CA LEU A 149 -11.88 21.06 21.38
C LEU A 149 -11.38 19.75 22.03
N PRO A 150 -10.13 19.33 21.80
CA PRO A 150 -9.45 18.27 22.53
C PRO A 150 -9.36 18.51 24.04
N GLU A 151 -9.19 17.42 24.79
CA GLU A 151 -9.14 17.46 26.25
C GLU A 151 -8.00 18.32 26.81
N GLU A 152 -6.82 18.28 26.21
CA GLU A 152 -5.68 19.11 26.66
C GLU A 152 -5.98 20.60 26.52
N GLU A 153 -6.56 21.02 25.39
CA GLU A 153 -6.96 22.41 25.17
C GLU A 153 -8.07 22.85 26.12
N ARG A 154 -9.02 21.96 26.46
CA ARG A 154 -10.05 22.26 27.47
C ARG A 154 -9.44 22.57 28.82
N ARG A 155 -8.34 21.90 29.18
CA ARG A 155 -7.63 22.11 30.46
C ARG A 155 -6.78 23.37 30.49
N GLU A 156 -6.14 23.70 29.37
CA GLU A 156 -5.26 24.87 29.26
C GLU A 156 -6.03 26.18 29.04
N LEU A 157 -7.09 26.17 28.22
CA LEU A 157 -7.80 27.37 27.82
C LEU A 157 -8.64 27.98 28.95
N ARG A 158 -8.66 29.31 28.96
CA ARG A 158 -9.47 30.15 29.84
C ARG A 158 -10.52 30.89 29.03
N TYR A 159 -11.68 31.14 29.65
CA TYR A 159 -12.84 31.73 28.99
C TYR A 159 -13.34 32.96 29.75
N MET A 160 -13.78 34.00 29.04
CA MET A 160 -14.46 35.15 29.63
C MET A 160 -15.84 35.34 28.99
N THR A 161 -16.77 36.00 29.67
CA THR A 161 -18.12 36.22 29.11
C THR A 161 -18.07 37.22 27.96
N SER A 162 -18.88 37.01 26.92
CA SER A 162 -18.95 37.92 25.78
C SER A 162 -19.68 39.23 26.10
N SER A 163 -20.55 39.25 27.10
CA SER A 163 -21.35 40.42 27.50
C SER A 163 -20.57 41.48 28.29
N ASN A 164 -19.55 41.05 29.04
CA ASN A 164 -18.63 41.95 29.75
C ASN A 164 -17.21 41.33 29.78
N PRO A 165 -16.49 41.35 28.65
CA PRO A 165 -15.19 40.70 28.54
C PRO A 165 -14.19 41.29 29.53
N ASN A 166 -13.69 40.46 30.45
CA ASN A 166 -12.64 40.83 31.38
C ASN A 166 -11.69 39.64 31.58
N PRO A 167 -10.46 39.68 31.04
CA PRO A 167 -9.49 38.59 31.17
C PRO A 167 -9.15 38.24 32.63
N LEU A 168 -9.24 39.20 33.55
CA LEU A 168 -9.00 38.98 34.98
C LEU A 168 -10.13 38.19 35.68
N GLN A 169 -11.29 38.06 35.02
CA GLN A 169 -12.44 37.28 35.48
C GLN A 169 -12.64 36.05 34.58
N SER A 170 -11.55 35.40 34.19
CA SER A 170 -11.61 34.19 33.37
C SER A 170 -12.10 32.97 34.15
N MET A 171 -12.73 32.04 33.44
CA MET A 171 -13.28 30.77 33.92
C MET A 171 -12.55 29.60 33.25
N SER A 172 -12.48 28.45 33.92
CA SER A 172 -12.06 27.19 33.30
C SER A 172 -13.18 26.58 32.44
N TYR A 173 -12.84 25.61 31.60
CA TYR A 173 -13.83 24.84 30.84
C TYR A 173 -14.88 24.18 31.75
N GLU A 174 -14.46 23.59 32.87
CA GLU A 174 -15.35 22.93 33.83
C GLU A 174 -16.34 23.91 34.47
N GLU A 175 -15.91 25.15 34.73
CA GLU A 175 -16.77 26.20 35.27
C GLU A 175 -17.83 26.63 34.26
N VAL A 176 -17.45 26.83 32.99
CA VAL A 176 -18.38 27.14 31.88
C VAL A 176 -19.45 26.05 31.76
N ILE A 177 -19.05 24.77 31.80
CA ILE A 177 -19.98 23.64 31.73
C ILE A 177 -20.85 23.54 32.99
N ARG A 178 -20.26 23.67 34.19
CA ARG A 178 -20.98 23.63 35.48
C ARG A 178 -22.07 24.70 35.51
N ASP A 179 -21.74 25.90 35.05
CA ASP A 179 -22.63 27.06 35.07
C ASP A 179 -23.57 27.08 33.85
N LYS A 180 -23.49 26.06 32.98
CA LYS A 180 -24.32 25.83 31.79
C LYS A 180 -24.30 27.02 30.82
N ILE A 181 -23.14 27.66 30.69
CA ILE A 181 -22.95 28.79 29.79
C ILE A 181 -22.69 28.24 28.38
N PRO A 182 -23.47 28.63 27.37
CA PRO A 182 -23.21 28.25 25.98
C PRO A 182 -21.85 28.74 25.47
N PHE A 183 -21.16 27.93 24.64
CA PHE A 183 -19.82 28.26 24.13
C PHE A 183 -19.78 29.47 23.18
N ASP A 184 -20.91 29.84 22.59
CA ASP A 184 -21.07 31.07 21.81
C ASP A 184 -21.24 32.33 22.67
N GLN A 185 -21.43 32.18 23.99
CA GLN A 185 -21.52 33.28 24.96
C GLN A 185 -20.22 33.51 25.74
N VAL A 186 -19.15 32.78 25.42
CA VAL A 186 -17.83 32.95 26.01
C VAL A 186 -16.76 33.16 24.93
N LEU A 187 -15.71 33.88 25.29
CA LEU A 187 -14.55 34.19 24.45
C LEU A 187 -13.31 33.52 25.05
N ILE A 188 -12.44 32.95 24.22
CA ILE A 188 -11.15 32.42 24.69
C ILE A 188 -10.25 33.60 25.10
N VAL A 189 -9.54 33.49 26.22
CA VAL A 189 -8.52 34.45 26.62
C VAL A 189 -7.22 34.14 25.85
N PHE A 190 -7.03 34.80 24.70
CA PHE A 190 -5.88 34.51 23.82
C PHE A 190 -4.55 35.09 24.31
N SER A 191 -4.59 36.09 25.21
CA SER A 191 -3.39 36.69 25.82
C SER A 191 -2.56 35.68 26.64
N ASP A 192 -3.19 34.59 27.07
CA ASP A 192 -2.58 33.57 27.93
C ASP A 192 -1.97 32.41 27.09
N ILE A 193 -2.19 32.41 25.78
CA ILE A 193 -1.68 31.38 24.88
C ILE A 193 -0.24 31.68 24.50
N ASP A 194 0.62 30.66 24.60
CA ASP A 194 1.98 30.72 24.10
C ASP A 194 1.99 30.80 22.55
N VAL A 195 2.24 31.99 22.01
CA VAL A 195 2.38 32.26 20.57
C VAL A 195 3.51 31.46 19.91
N ALA A 196 4.45 30.89 20.67
CA ALA A 196 5.41 29.95 20.08
C ALA A 196 4.71 28.67 19.59
N LYS A 197 3.61 28.25 20.23
CA LYS A 197 2.82 27.07 19.81
C LYS A 197 2.14 27.29 18.44
N SER A 198 1.63 28.49 18.16
CA SER A 198 0.94 28.81 16.90
C SER A 198 1.88 28.83 15.69
N ARG A 199 3.11 29.34 15.88
CA ARG A 199 4.07 29.59 14.78
C ARG A 199 4.99 28.42 14.47
N ARG A 200 5.06 27.43 15.36
CA ARG A 200 6.04 26.33 15.28
C ARG A 200 5.87 25.49 14.03
N LEU A 201 6.96 25.32 13.30
CA LEU A 201 7.12 24.27 12.29
C LEU A 201 7.48 22.94 12.95
N TRP A 202 6.96 21.85 12.42
CA TRP A 202 7.35 20.51 12.85
C TRP A 202 7.28 19.55 11.66
N PRO A 203 8.16 18.55 11.56
CA PRO A 203 8.07 17.52 10.53
C PRO A 203 7.22 16.33 11.02
N PRO A 204 6.02 16.10 10.46
CA PRO A 204 5.27 14.88 10.67
C PRO A 204 6.13 13.65 10.38
N SER A 205 6.13 12.70 11.30
CA SER A 205 7.00 11.53 11.25
C SER A 205 6.33 10.34 11.92
N GLY A 206 6.93 9.16 11.76
CA GLY A 206 6.41 7.95 12.38
C GLY A 206 7.10 6.70 11.91
N SER A 207 6.48 5.57 12.22
CA SER A 207 6.87 4.26 11.71
C SER A 207 5.65 3.40 11.44
N ILE A 208 5.75 2.56 10.42
CA ILE A 208 4.72 1.61 10.02
C ILE A 208 5.34 0.23 9.97
N THR A 209 4.82 -0.70 10.75
CA THR A 209 5.36 -2.06 10.90
C THR A 209 4.28 -3.11 10.73
N VAL A 210 4.68 -4.31 10.31
CA VAL A 210 3.82 -5.50 10.18
C VAL A 210 4.48 -6.67 10.87
N GLU A 211 3.68 -7.55 11.46
CA GLU A 211 4.15 -8.78 12.06
C GLU A 211 4.49 -9.83 11.00
N GLU A 212 5.70 -10.41 11.10
CA GLU A 212 6.09 -11.65 10.44
C GLU A 212 5.64 -12.83 11.32
N ASP A 213 4.40 -13.27 11.15
CA ASP A 213 3.74 -14.21 12.05
C ASP A 213 4.40 -15.59 12.06
N VAL A 214 4.98 -16.04 10.94
CA VAL A 214 5.75 -17.29 10.92
C VAL A 214 6.97 -17.20 11.85
N LEU A 215 7.66 -16.06 11.85
CA LEU A 215 8.82 -15.81 12.71
C LEU A 215 8.41 -15.64 14.16
N SER A 216 7.31 -14.92 14.42
CA SER A 216 6.73 -14.81 15.75
C SER A 216 6.45 -16.17 16.36
N SER A 217 5.90 -17.09 15.56
CA SER A 217 5.55 -18.44 15.99
C SER A 217 6.78 -19.28 16.38
N ILE A 218 7.86 -19.18 15.61
CA ILE A 218 9.09 -19.95 15.81
C ILE A 218 9.91 -19.41 16.99
N GLN A 219 10.01 -18.09 17.11
CA GLN A 219 10.86 -17.46 18.13
C GLN A 219 10.16 -17.27 19.48
N GLY A 220 8.84 -17.46 19.55
CA GLY A 220 8.04 -17.25 20.77
C GLY A 220 7.93 -15.78 21.20
N SER A 221 8.26 -14.84 20.32
CA SER A 221 8.13 -13.39 20.55
C SER A 221 7.72 -12.67 19.27
N MET A 222 6.86 -11.65 19.39
CA MET A 222 6.29 -10.94 18.23
C MET A 222 7.40 -10.29 17.39
N ARG A 223 7.54 -10.73 16.13
CA ARG A 223 8.54 -10.23 15.19
C ARG A 223 7.95 -9.19 14.27
N MET A 224 8.20 -7.92 14.56
CA MET A 224 7.77 -6.80 13.70
C MET A 224 8.86 -6.43 12.70
N VAL A 225 8.47 -6.22 11.44
CA VAL A 225 9.32 -5.66 10.38
C VAL A 225 8.72 -4.39 9.81
N GLY A 226 9.55 -3.55 9.19
CA GLY A 226 9.08 -2.33 8.53
C GLY A 226 8.17 -2.64 7.34
N VAL A 227 7.10 -1.86 7.17
CA VAL A 227 6.40 -1.81 5.88
C VAL A 227 7.15 -0.82 5.01
N ARG A 228 7.96 -1.32 4.06
CA ARG A 228 8.93 -0.50 3.31
C ARG A 228 8.31 0.13 2.06
N ASN A 229 8.84 1.26 1.61
CA ASN A 229 8.41 1.92 0.37
C ASN A 229 6.89 2.14 0.28
N ALA A 230 6.20 2.33 1.42
CA ALA A 230 4.77 2.59 1.46
C ALA A 230 4.51 4.10 1.47
N HIS A 231 3.52 4.54 0.69
CA HIS A 231 3.19 5.95 0.54
C HIS A 231 2.34 6.43 1.73
N VAL A 232 2.90 7.36 2.49
CA VAL A 232 2.22 8.00 3.62
C VAL A 232 1.67 9.35 3.18
N LYS A 233 0.37 9.58 3.43
CA LYS A 233 -0.28 10.88 3.25
C LYS A 233 -0.60 11.50 4.60
N VAL A 234 -0.16 12.73 4.82
CA VAL A 234 -0.46 13.53 6.01
C VAL A 234 -1.51 14.56 5.65
N ARG A 235 -2.59 14.62 6.44
CA ARG A 235 -3.76 15.42 6.11
C ARG A 235 -4.10 16.42 7.20
N LYS A 236 -4.33 17.66 6.80
CA LYS A 236 -4.90 18.72 7.64
C LYS A 236 -6.36 18.39 7.93
N TRP A 237 -6.66 18.28 9.22
CA TRP A 237 -8.00 17.93 9.76
C TRP A 237 -8.56 16.59 9.28
N GLY A 238 -7.76 15.77 8.57
CA GLY A 238 -8.20 14.54 7.92
C GLY A 238 -8.75 14.69 6.51
N TRP A 239 -8.81 15.91 5.98
CA TRP A 239 -9.41 16.24 4.67
C TRP A 239 -8.33 16.50 3.62
N LEU A 240 -7.63 17.64 3.75
CA LEU A 240 -6.67 18.12 2.76
C LEU A 240 -5.32 17.46 2.97
N VAL A 241 -4.78 16.81 1.93
CA VAL A 241 -3.41 16.28 1.95
C VAL A 241 -2.42 17.44 1.87
N ILE A 242 -1.54 17.57 2.87
CA ILE A 242 -0.57 18.66 2.96
C ILE A 242 0.88 18.19 2.85
N GLN A 243 1.15 16.91 3.16
CA GLN A 243 2.48 16.33 3.06
C GLN A 243 2.43 14.87 2.63
N HIS A 244 3.53 14.43 2.02
CA HIS A 244 3.75 13.04 1.61
C HIS A 244 5.09 12.54 2.12
N ALA A 245 5.15 11.26 2.49
CA ALA A 245 6.40 10.56 2.75
C ALA A 245 6.35 9.16 2.14
N GLU A 246 7.51 8.53 2.06
CA GLU A 246 7.65 7.11 1.77
C GLU A 246 8.42 6.46 2.92
N THR A 247 8.00 5.28 3.35
CA THR A 247 8.66 4.56 4.44
C THR A 247 10.00 3.95 4.00
N THR A 248 10.97 3.93 4.91
CA THR A 248 12.25 3.26 4.70
C THR A 248 12.13 1.73 4.87
N LYS A 249 13.23 0.98 4.68
CA LYS A 249 13.27 -0.48 4.95
C LYS A 249 12.85 -0.85 6.39
N THR A 250 13.05 0.05 7.36
CA THR A 250 12.63 -0.17 8.76
C THR A 250 11.20 0.30 9.04
N GLY A 251 10.49 0.81 8.03
CA GLY A 251 9.13 1.33 8.17
C GLY A 251 9.07 2.78 8.68
N ALA A 252 10.21 3.40 8.99
CA ALA A 252 10.25 4.78 9.46
C ALA A 252 9.95 5.77 8.32
N PHE A 253 9.33 6.91 8.64
CA PHE A 253 9.11 7.98 7.69
C PHE A 253 9.19 9.36 8.35
N VAL A 254 9.53 10.37 7.55
CA VAL A 254 9.51 11.79 7.91
C VAL A 254 9.11 12.61 6.69
N THR A 255 8.33 13.66 6.90
CA THR A 255 7.89 14.60 5.87
C THR A 255 8.62 15.94 5.98
N SER A 256 8.38 16.83 5.03
CA SER A 256 8.74 18.25 5.21
C SER A 256 7.91 18.87 6.34
N ALA A 257 8.42 19.96 6.92
CA ALA A 257 7.74 20.59 8.05
C ALA A 257 6.42 21.27 7.64
N THR A 258 5.45 21.26 8.56
CA THR A 258 4.16 21.97 8.46
C THR A 258 3.92 22.77 9.74
N ARG A 259 3.08 23.81 9.66
CA ARG A 259 2.55 24.55 10.81
C ARG A 259 1.20 24.00 11.28
N THR A 260 0.55 23.18 10.48
CA THR A 260 -0.68 22.47 10.88
C THR A 260 -0.41 21.69 12.16
N GLN A 261 -1.00 22.15 13.27
CA GLN A 261 -0.78 21.57 14.61
C GLN A 261 -1.28 20.13 14.69
N ARG A 262 -2.43 19.85 14.06
CA ARG A 262 -3.14 18.57 14.11
C ARG A 262 -3.29 17.94 12.75
N VAL A 263 -2.73 16.75 12.60
CA VAL A 263 -2.77 15.98 11.36
C VAL A 263 -3.36 14.60 11.57
N LYS A 264 -3.97 14.05 10.52
CA LYS A 264 -4.32 12.63 10.43
C LYS A 264 -3.49 11.96 9.35
N TYR A 265 -2.97 10.77 9.65
CA TYR A 265 -2.14 10.01 8.72
C TYR A 265 -2.94 8.93 8.00
N ALA A 266 -2.50 8.55 6.80
CA ALA A 266 -2.94 7.36 6.10
C ALA A 266 -1.76 6.73 5.38
N VAL A 267 -1.74 5.41 5.33
CA VAL A 267 -0.78 4.65 4.53
C VAL A 267 -1.50 4.00 3.37
N TYR A 268 -0.92 4.13 2.18
CA TYR A 268 -1.34 3.46 0.97
C TYR A 268 -0.30 2.39 0.65
N PHE A 269 -0.75 1.18 0.36
CA PHE A 269 0.12 0.04 0.05
C PHE A 269 0.57 0.09 -1.42
N GLN A 270 1.40 1.10 -1.70
CA GLN A 270 2.08 1.37 -2.96
C GLN A 270 3.28 2.31 -2.71
N PRO A 271 4.33 2.28 -3.55
CA PRO A 271 5.37 3.30 -3.55
C PRO A 271 4.86 4.62 -4.11
N ARG A 272 5.56 5.71 -3.80
CA ARG A 272 5.16 7.06 -4.23
C ARG A 272 5.12 7.20 -5.76
N ASP A 273 5.98 6.48 -6.46
CA ASP A 273 6.04 6.47 -7.94
C ASP A 273 5.05 5.48 -8.58
N LYS A 274 4.28 4.74 -7.77
CA LYS A 274 3.25 3.78 -8.22
C LYS A 274 3.79 2.70 -9.17
N ARG A 275 5.05 2.24 -9.00
CA ARG A 275 5.59 1.06 -9.72
C ARG A 275 4.71 -0.18 -9.58
N PHE A 276 4.07 -0.34 -8.44
CA PHE A 276 3.01 -1.32 -8.19
C PHE A 276 1.95 -0.72 -7.27
N THR A 277 0.75 -1.27 -7.25
CA THR A 277 -0.29 -0.90 -6.28
C THR A 277 -0.96 -2.16 -5.74
N VAL A 278 -0.96 -2.33 -4.41
CA VAL A 278 -1.79 -3.36 -3.77
C VAL A 278 -3.23 -2.86 -3.74
N LYS A 279 -4.15 -3.72 -4.19
CA LYS A 279 -5.58 -3.43 -4.27
C LYS A 279 -6.35 -4.26 -3.25
N ALA A 280 -7.35 -3.66 -2.62
CA ALA A 280 -8.16 -4.29 -1.58
C ALA A 280 -9.27 -5.17 -2.19
N GLY A 281 -8.93 -6.42 -2.52
CA GLY A 281 -9.88 -7.43 -2.99
C GLY A 281 -10.42 -7.22 -4.42
N THR A 282 -10.59 -5.99 -4.88
CA THR A 282 -10.97 -5.63 -6.26
C THR A 282 -9.81 -4.92 -6.94
N ILE A 283 -9.99 -4.36 -8.13
CA ILE A 283 -9.04 -3.43 -8.77
C ILE A 283 -9.43 -1.97 -8.59
N PHE A 284 -10.65 -1.73 -8.11
CA PHE A 284 -11.28 -0.43 -7.98
C PHE A 284 -11.08 0.20 -6.59
N THR A 285 -10.27 -0.45 -5.76
CA THR A 285 -9.98 0.04 -4.42
C THR A 285 -8.51 -0.21 -4.14
N ASP A 286 -7.77 0.87 -3.89
CA ASP A 286 -6.40 0.79 -3.41
C ASP A 286 -6.41 0.30 -1.96
N ALA A 287 -5.56 -0.68 -1.67
CA ALA A 287 -5.36 -1.09 -0.30
C ALA A 287 -4.71 0.08 0.46
N ARG A 288 -5.33 0.44 1.58
CA ARG A 288 -4.87 1.50 2.46
C ARG A 288 -5.29 1.24 3.89
N HIS A 289 -4.66 1.96 4.81
CA HIS A 289 -5.09 2.04 6.19
C HIS A 289 -5.13 3.52 6.61
N ARG A 290 -6.30 3.94 7.09
CA ARG A 290 -6.57 5.31 7.51
C ARG A 290 -6.56 5.40 9.03
N GLY A 291 -5.57 6.06 9.60
CA GLY A 291 -5.55 6.36 11.03
C GLY A 291 -6.73 7.28 11.41
N THR A 292 -7.43 6.93 12.49
CA THR A 292 -8.55 7.72 13.02
C THR A 292 -8.12 8.82 13.95
N ASN A 293 -7.02 8.58 14.68
CA ASN A 293 -6.50 9.48 15.67
C ASN A 293 -5.98 10.77 15.01
N SER A 294 -6.26 11.88 15.66
CA SER A 294 -5.64 13.17 15.36
C SER A 294 -4.36 13.28 16.16
N TYR A 295 -3.26 13.62 15.50
CA TYR A 295 -1.95 13.73 16.12
C TYR A 295 -1.57 15.19 16.21
N GLU A 296 -1.43 15.68 17.44
CA GLU A 296 -0.92 17.01 17.72
C GLU A 296 0.61 16.97 17.75
N ARG A 297 1.24 17.47 16.68
CA ARG A 297 2.71 17.54 16.55
C ARG A 297 3.44 16.25 16.96
N GLY A 298 2.77 15.11 16.75
CA GLY A 298 3.11 13.81 17.31
C GLY A 298 3.42 12.77 16.23
N GLN A 299 4.16 11.75 16.64
CA GLN A 299 4.54 10.66 15.75
C GLN A 299 3.39 9.67 15.55
N TRP A 300 3.26 9.12 14.33
CA TRP A 300 2.38 8.00 14.07
C TRP A 300 3.14 6.68 14.15
N LEU A 301 2.92 5.93 15.22
CA LEU A 301 3.51 4.59 15.41
C LEU A 301 2.45 3.55 15.09
N GLN A 302 2.36 3.16 13.81
CA GLN A 302 1.42 2.15 13.35
C GLN A 302 2.05 0.77 13.33
N SER A 303 1.39 -0.20 13.93
CA SER A 303 1.72 -1.61 13.80
C SER A 303 0.51 -2.38 13.28
N PHE A 304 0.78 -3.40 12.47
CA PHE A 304 -0.20 -4.36 12.00
C PHE A 304 0.20 -5.74 12.53
N PRO A 305 -0.16 -6.09 13.77
CA PRO A 305 0.00 -7.46 14.25
C PRO A 305 -0.97 -8.41 13.54
N LEU A 306 -0.65 -9.70 13.52
CA LEU A 306 -1.62 -10.74 13.21
C LEU A 306 -2.63 -10.81 14.36
N ALA A 307 -3.64 -9.96 14.29
CA ALA A 307 -4.82 -10.06 15.15
C ALA A 307 -5.88 -10.97 14.46
N SER A 308 -7.00 -11.22 15.14
CA SER A 308 -8.11 -12.05 14.63
C SER A 308 -8.54 -11.70 13.19
N ASP A 309 -9.34 -12.59 12.57
CA ASP A 309 -9.72 -12.66 11.15
C ASP A 309 -10.21 -11.39 10.42
N GLU A 310 -10.25 -10.23 11.07
CA GLU A 310 -10.80 -8.98 10.55
C GLU A 310 -9.73 -7.95 10.11
N HIS A 311 -8.45 -8.17 10.42
CA HIS A 311 -7.39 -7.18 10.14
C HIS A 311 -6.74 -7.36 8.77
N ARG A 312 -7.34 -6.73 7.74
CA ARG A 312 -6.85 -6.81 6.36
C ARG A 312 -5.55 -6.05 6.13
N SER A 313 -5.27 -5.04 6.96
CA SER A 313 -4.04 -4.24 6.87
C SER A 313 -2.76 -5.06 7.08
N HIS A 314 -2.80 -6.11 7.93
CA HIS A 314 -1.68 -7.05 8.09
C HIS A 314 -1.40 -7.78 6.76
N PHE A 315 -2.43 -8.38 6.17
CA PHE A 315 -2.32 -9.06 4.88
C PHE A 315 -1.85 -8.12 3.75
N TYR A 316 -2.40 -6.91 3.68
CA TYR A 316 -1.98 -5.92 2.66
C TYR A 316 -0.53 -5.48 2.84
N ALA A 317 -0.07 -5.31 4.07
CA ALA A 317 1.31 -4.99 4.38
C ALA A 317 2.29 -6.12 4.00
N LEU A 318 1.91 -7.39 4.21
CA LEU A 318 2.71 -8.53 3.80
C LEU A 318 2.86 -8.63 2.27
N VAL A 319 1.75 -8.53 1.54
CA VAL A 319 1.74 -8.49 0.07
C VAL A 319 2.57 -7.30 -0.45
N HIS A 320 2.42 -6.14 0.17
CA HIS A 320 3.19 -4.93 -0.16
C HIS A 320 4.69 -5.14 0.03
N ASN A 321 5.11 -5.72 1.17
CA ASN A 321 6.53 -5.97 1.44
C ASN A 321 7.13 -6.94 0.41
N ALA A 322 6.41 -8.00 0.03
CA ALA A 322 6.86 -8.91 -1.03
C ALA A 322 7.03 -8.20 -2.38
N ALA A 323 6.05 -7.37 -2.77
CA ALA A 323 6.13 -6.58 -3.99
C ALA A 323 7.25 -5.54 -3.97
N ALA A 324 7.48 -4.90 -2.83
CA ALA A 324 8.55 -3.93 -2.64
C ALA A 324 9.93 -4.58 -2.72
N ASP A 325 10.14 -5.71 -2.04
CA ASP A 325 11.37 -6.47 -2.11
C ASP A 325 11.66 -6.94 -3.53
N TYR A 326 10.67 -7.50 -4.24
CA TYR A 326 10.82 -7.85 -5.65
C TYR A 326 11.26 -6.65 -6.50
N THR A 327 10.53 -5.54 -6.39
CA THR A 327 10.70 -4.38 -7.27
C THR A 327 11.98 -3.60 -7.03
N PHE A 328 12.38 -3.46 -5.76
CA PHE A 328 13.46 -2.57 -5.34
C PHE A 328 14.72 -3.30 -4.89
N ASP A 329 14.62 -4.56 -4.47
CA ASP A 329 15.80 -5.36 -4.11
C ASP A 329 16.08 -6.41 -5.19
N TRP A 330 15.19 -7.37 -5.46
CA TRP A 330 15.54 -8.54 -6.30
C TRP A 330 15.73 -8.24 -7.79
N VAL A 331 15.07 -7.21 -8.30
CA VAL A 331 15.32 -6.70 -9.66
C VAL A 331 16.69 -6.02 -9.79
N GLU A 332 17.20 -5.43 -8.70
CA GLU A 332 18.43 -4.62 -8.72
C GLU A 332 19.62 -5.33 -8.06
N HIS A 333 19.38 -6.42 -7.32
CA HIS A 333 20.41 -7.16 -6.60
C HIS A 333 21.31 -7.96 -7.54
N PRO A 334 22.65 -7.89 -7.41
CA PRO A 334 23.58 -8.55 -8.33
C PRO A 334 23.38 -10.07 -8.46
N ASP A 335 23.03 -10.74 -7.37
CA ASP A 335 22.87 -12.20 -7.35
C ASP A 335 21.54 -12.68 -7.98
N PHE A 336 20.56 -11.77 -8.10
CA PHE A 336 19.22 -12.09 -8.60
C PHE A 336 18.99 -11.51 -10.00
N MET A 337 19.08 -10.18 -10.14
CA MET A 337 18.83 -9.43 -11.37
C MET A 337 17.54 -9.88 -12.08
N LEU A 338 16.46 -10.08 -11.31
CA LEU A 338 15.18 -10.51 -11.85
C LEU A 338 14.64 -9.49 -12.86
N THR A 339 13.96 -9.99 -13.89
CA THR A 339 13.33 -9.10 -14.87
C THR A 339 12.21 -8.33 -14.19
N ARG A 340 12.27 -7.00 -14.30
CA ARG A 340 11.25 -6.13 -13.75
C ARG A 340 9.89 -6.38 -14.43
N PRO A 341 8.79 -6.51 -13.67
CA PRO A 341 7.45 -6.44 -14.21
C PRO A 341 7.20 -5.08 -14.88
N TRP A 342 6.10 -4.94 -15.62
CA TRP A 342 5.74 -3.63 -16.17
C TRP A 342 5.38 -2.63 -15.08
N TRP A 343 5.57 -1.35 -15.41
CA TRP A 343 5.28 -0.26 -14.49
C TRP A 343 3.77 -0.16 -14.22
N GLY A 344 3.40 -0.01 -12.96
CA GLY A 344 2.00 0.19 -12.55
C GLY A 344 1.22 -1.10 -12.35
N ILE A 345 1.89 -2.23 -12.11
CA ILE A 345 1.22 -3.51 -11.88
C ILE A 345 0.27 -3.45 -10.69
N ARG A 346 -0.94 -4.01 -10.86
CA ARG A 346 -2.00 -4.00 -9.84
C ARG A 346 -2.12 -5.38 -9.21
N ILE A 347 -1.87 -5.46 -7.90
CA ILE A 347 -1.85 -6.71 -7.13
C ILE A 347 -3.12 -6.76 -6.27
N SER A 348 -4.12 -7.55 -6.68
CA SER A 348 -5.34 -7.73 -5.87
C SER A 348 -5.09 -8.68 -4.71
N ALA A 349 -5.03 -8.13 -3.50
CA ALA A 349 -4.98 -8.90 -2.26
C ALA A 349 -6.38 -9.41 -1.89
N LYS A 350 -6.65 -10.69 -2.21
CA LYS A 350 -7.92 -11.39 -2.01
C LYS A 350 -8.01 -11.99 -0.60
N PHE A 351 -8.38 -11.15 0.37
CA PHE A 351 -8.38 -11.49 1.80
C PHE A 351 -9.17 -12.77 2.16
N ASN A 352 -10.31 -13.03 1.52
CA ASN A 352 -11.18 -14.18 1.81
C ASN A 352 -11.10 -15.31 0.77
N SER A 353 -10.12 -15.29 -0.13
CA SER A 353 -9.99 -16.29 -1.20
C SER A 353 -8.94 -17.35 -0.85
N THR A 354 -8.98 -18.46 -1.56
CA THR A 354 -7.95 -19.51 -1.54
C THR A 354 -7.13 -19.59 -2.82
N SER A 355 -7.52 -18.89 -3.89
CA SER A 355 -6.86 -18.96 -5.20
C SER A 355 -6.02 -17.71 -5.50
N SER A 356 -4.77 -17.93 -5.89
CA SER A 356 -3.85 -16.92 -6.41
C SER A 356 -3.54 -17.23 -7.88
N ASN A 357 -3.34 -16.19 -8.68
CA ASN A 357 -3.02 -16.35 -10.09
C ASN A 357 -2.56 -15.05 -10.75
N TYR A 358 -1.70 -15.19 -11.76
CA TYR A 358 -1.34 -14.18 -12.73
C TYR A 358 -2.24 -14.25 -13.99
N LEU A 359 -2.58 -13.10 -14.58
CA LEU A 359 -3.49 -12.98 -15.72
C LEU A 359 -2.85 -12.27 -16.93
N GLY A 360 -1.71 -12.78 -17.43
CA GLY A 360 -0.92 -12.13 -18.49
C GLY A 360 -1.57 -11.99 -19.87
N PHE A 361 -2.54 -12.84 -20.23
CA PHE A 361 -3.14 -12.87 -21.58
C PHE A 361 -3.96 -11.62 -21.95
N LEU A 362 -4.36 -10.83 -20.95
CA LEU A 362 -5.34 -9.74 -21.13
C LEU A 362 -4.68 -8.37 -21.29
N ASN A 363 -3.36 -8.28 -21.12
CA ASN A 363 -2.54 -7.08 -21.42
C ASN A 363 -1.88 -7.17 -22.82
N SER A 364 -2.44 -7.98 -23.72
CA SER A 364 -2.07 -8.00 -25.13
C SER A 364 -2.94 -7.00 -25.90
N SER A 365 -2.35 -5.90 -26.38
CA SER A 365 -2.96 -5.01 -27.38
C SER A 365 -3.14 -5.69 -28.75
N ILE A 366 -3.32 -7.02 -28.80
CA ILE A 366 -3.53 -7.80 -30.02
C ILE A 366 -4.72 -8.73 -29.78
N VAL A 367 -5.91 -8.17 -29.97
CA VAL A 367 -7.05 -8.95 -30.43
C VAL A 367 -6.88 -9.08 -31.95
N PRO A 368 -6.82 -10.29 -32.53
CA PRO A 368 -7.15 -10.43 -33.93
C PRO A 368 -8.64 -10.09 -34.06
N LEU A 369 -8.95 -8.91 -34.60
CA LEU A 369 -10.28 -8.37 -34.94
C LEU A 369 -11.02 -7.57 -33.84
N GLY A 370 -10.71 -6.28 -33.73
CA GLY A 370 -11.74 -5.22 -33.76
C GLY A 370 -12.58 -4.90 -32.52
N GLY A 371 -12.14 -5.24 -31.30
CA GLY A 371 -12.84 -4.83 -30.06
C GLY A 371 -11.89 -4.40 -28.94
N SER A 372 -12.14 -3.23 -28.37
CA SER A 372 -11.44 -2.70 -27.19
C SER A 372 -11.74 -3.57 -25.97
N VAL A 373 -10.74 -4.30 -25.45
CA VAL A 373 -10.92 -5.02 -24.17
C VAL A 373 -10.72 -4.02 -23.02
N PRO A 374 -11.61 -3.97 -22.02
CA PRO A 374 -11.54 -2.99 -20.93
C PRO A 374 -10.31 -3.18 -20.02
N VAL A 375 -9.67 -2.09 -19.56
CA VAL A 375 -8.43 -1.99 -18.72
C VAL A 375 -8.62 -2.51 -17.26
N PHE A 376 -9.59 -3.41 -17.04
CA PHE A 376 -10.20 -3.64 -15.73
C PHE A 376 -10.00 -5.04 -15.19
N LEU A 377 -8.74 -5.48 -15.15
CA LEU A 377 -8.36 -6.70 -14.43
C LEU A 377 -7.09 -6.49 -13.61
N SER A 378 -6.99 -7.20 -12.49
CA SER A 378 -5.73 -7.30 -11.75
C SER A 378 -4.84 -8.27 -12.48
N GLU A 379 -3.61 -7.83 -12.76
CA GLU A 379 -2.59 -8.68 -13.38
C GLU A 379 -2.18 -9.80 -12.43
N ILE A 380 -2.21 -9.55 -11.12
CA ILE A 380 -1.87 -10.50 -10.06
C ILE A 380 -2.99 -10.58 -9.03
N ARG A 381 -3.33 -11.78 -8.59
CA ARG A 381 -4.18 -12.03 -7.41
C ARG A 381 -3.41 -12.85 -6.39
N VAL A 382 -3.41 -12.40 -5.14
CA VAL A 382 -2.80 -13.10 -4.02
C VAL A 382 -3.86 -13.40 -2.97
N SER A 383 -3.94 -14.66 -2.54
CA SER A 383 -4.88 -15.15 -1.52
C SER A 383 -4.24 -15.25 -0.14
N ARG A 384 -5.05 -15.03 0.91
CA ARG A 384 -4.62 -15.22 2.30
C ARG A 384 -4.64 -16.69 2.74
N TYR A 385 -5.45 -17.50 2.07
CA TYR A 385 -5.66 -18.91 2.42
C TYR A 385 -5.20 -19.84 1.30
N ASN A 386 -4.88 -21.08 1.67
CA ASN A 386 -4.78 -22.26 0.82
C ASN A 386 -6.02 -23.16 1.02
N GLY A 387 -6.18 -24.16 0.16
CA GLY A 387 -7.24 -25.18 0.26
C GLY A 387 -8.54 -24.82 -0.49
N ASP A 388 -9.60 -25.58 -0.21
CA ASP A 388 -10.94 -25.31 -0.74
C ASP A 388 -11.60 -24.17 0.07
N GLU A 389 -12.53 -23.43 -0.54
CA GLU A 389 -13.31 -22.38 0.12
C GLU A 389 -14.01 -22.86 1.39
N LYS A 390 -14.36 -24.16 1.46
CA LYS A 390 -14.98 -24.81 2.61
C LYS A 390 -13.99 -25.21 3.72
N ASN A 391 -12.72 -25.41 3.40
CA ASN A 391 -11.66 -25.87 4.30
C ASN A 391 -10.42 -24.99 4.12
N ARG A 392 -10.55 -23.72 4.51
CA ARG A 392 -9.49 -22.72 4.32
C ARG A 392 -8.38 -22.91 5.34
N ILE A 393 -7.15 -22.94 4.87
CA ILE A 393 -5.95 -23.00 5.71
C ILE A 393 -5.20 -21.69 5.55
N TYR A 394 -4.96 -20.98 6.65
CA TYR A 394 -4.26 -19.70 6.60
C TYR A 394 -2.80 -19.88 6.12
N LYS A 395 -2.35 -19.01 5.22
CA LYS A 395 -0.95 -18.93 4.82
C LYS A 395 -0.22 -18.01 5.80
N GLY A 396 0.84 -18.50 6.44
CA GLY A 396 1.76 -17.64 7.21
C GLY A 396 2.42 -16.57 6.34
N SER A 397 3.11 -15.62 6.96
CA SER A 397 3.78 -14.53 6.23
C SER A 397 4.74 -15.03 5.14
N ASP A 398 5.43 -16.14 5.36
CA ASP A 398 6.28 -16.82 4.37
C ASP A 398 5.49 -17.29 3.16
N GLY A 399 4.35 -17.95 3.37
CA GLY A 399 3.48 -18.42 2.30
C GLY A 399 2.85 -17.29 1.49
N ILE A 400 2.49 -16.18 2.14
CA ILE A 400 1.98 -14.97 1.46
C ILE A 400 3.10 -14.31 0.64
N TYR A 401 4.30 -14.22 1.21
CA TYR A 401 5.47 -13.66 0.54
C TYR A 401 5.87 -14.49 -0.69
N ALA A 402 5.96 -15.81 -0.54
CA ALA A 402 6.28 -16.74 -1.62
C ALA A 402 5.24 -16.65 -2.75
N THR A 403 3.94 -16.77 -2.41
CA THR A 403 2.85 -16.64 -3.39
C THR A 403 2.93 -15.32 -4.15
N THR A 404 3.16 -14.19 -3.45
CA THR A 404 3.26 -12.88 -4.12
C THR A 404 4.46 -12.83 -5.06
N THR A 405 5.59 -13.41 -4.66
CA THR A 405 6.82 -13.49 -5.45
C THR A 405 6.64 -14.39 -6.68
N HIS A 406 5.92 -15.51 -6.57
CA HIS A 406 5.57 -16.41 -7.68
C HIS A 406 4.82 -15.66 -8.77
N GLU A 407 3.76 -14.95 -8.40
CA GLU A 407 2.95 -14.21 -9.37
C GLU A 407 3.70 -13.01 -9.98
N LEU A 408 4.60 -12.39 -9.21
CA LEU A 408 5.51 -11.36 -9.75
C LEU A 408 6.58 -11.95 -10.67
N ALA A 409 7.04 -13.17 -10.42
CA ALA A 409 7.95 -13.89 -11.32
C ALA A 409 7.28 -14.21 -12.65
N HIS A 410 5.99 -14.57 -12.65
CA HIS A 410 5.18 -14.65 -13.87
C HIS A 410 5.11 -13.32 -14.61
N ALA A 411 4.83 -12.23 -13.91
CA ALA A 411 4.76 -10.89 -14.51
C ALA A 411 6.12 -10.42 -15.08
N GLY A 412 7.22 -10.68 -14.38
CA GLY A 412 8.57 -10.43 -14.86
C GLY A 412 8.94 -11.28 -16.08
N HIS A 413 8.57 -12.57 -16.07
CA HIS A 413 8.78 -13.48 -17.21
C HIS A 413 7.96 -13.03 -18.43
N PHE A 414 6.71 -12.57 -18.23
CA PHE A 414 5.91 -11.99 -19.31
C PHE A 414 6.57 -10.74 -19.90
N ALA A 415 7.11 -9.85 -19.06
CA ALA A 415 7.86 -8.68 -19.52
C ALA A 415 9.14 -9.07 -20.28
N MET A 416 9.81 -10.16 -19.86
CA MET A 416 11.00 -10.71 -20.51
C MET A 416 10.69 -11.32 -21.88
N ASP A 417 9.61 -12.10 -21.98
CA ASP A 417 9.27 -12.90 -23.15
C ASP A 417 7.76 -13.13 -23.29
N ARG A 418 7.08 -12.12 -23.82
CA ARG A 418 5.62 -12.15 -24.04
C ARG A 418 5.15 -13.34 -24.87
N LEU A 419 5.95 -13.77 -25.84
CA LEU A 419 5.56 -14.87 -26.75
C LEU A 419 5.42 -16.20 -26.00
N MET A 420 6.18 -16.39 -24.91
CA MET A 420 6.04 -17.56 -24.04
C MET A 420 4.64 -17.67 -23.44
N PHE A 421 3.94 -16.55 -23.27
CA PHE A 421 2.59 -16.49 -22.71
C PHE A 421 1.50 -16.29 -23.77
N LEU A 422 1.82 -16.21 -25.06
CA LEU A 422 0.81 -16.08 -26.12
C LEU A 422 0.54 -17.46 -26.73
N GLY A 423 -0.66 -17.98 -26.50
CA GLY A 423 -1.13 -19.29 -26.94
C GLY A 423 -1.46 -19.37 -28.44
N PHE A 424 -0.55 -18.89 -29.30
CA PHE A 424 -0.67 -19.10 -30.75
C PHE A 424 -0.65 -20.62 -31.02
N SER A 425 -1.85 -21.19 -31.20
CA SER A 425 -2.03 -22.62 -31.41
C SER A 425 -1.25 -23.04 -32.66
N GLY A 426 -0.23 -23.89 -32.47
CA GLY A 426 0.62 -24.39 -33.55
C GLY A 426 2.09 -23.97 -33.49
N LEU A 427 2.48 -23.00 -32.65
CA LEU A 427 3.90 -22.64 -32.44
C LEU A 427 4.54 -23.32 -31.21
N PHE A 428 3.74 -23.75 -30.23
CA PHE A 428 4.22 -24.26 -28.94
C PHE A 428 3.42 -25.48 -28.48
N ASP A 429 4.10 -26.41 -27.80
CA ASP A 429 3.43 -27.39 -26.95
C ASP A 429 2.97 -26.69 -25.66
N VAL A 430 1.66 -26.64 -25.45
CA VAL A 430 1.00 -25.95 -24.32
C VAL A 430 1.44 -26.54 -22.98
N LYS A 431 1.65 -27.86 -22.92
CA LYS A 431 2.02 -28.54 -21.67
C LYS A 431 3.43 -28.16 -21.26
N GLN A 432 4.37 -28.22 -22.21
CA GLN A 432 5.76 -27.88 -21.97
C GLN A 432 5.93 -26.40 -21.63
N ARG A 433 5.19 -25.53 -22.33
CA ARG A 433 5.15 -24.10 -22.06
C ARG A 433 4.70 -23.83 -20.62
N ASP A 434 3.55 -24.37 -20.22
CA ASP A 434 3.00 -24.13 -18.88
C ASP A 434 3.94 -24.69 -17.79
N LEU A 435 4.51 -25.87 -18.01
CA LEU A 435 5.49 -26.48 -17.11
C LEU A 435 6.70 -25.56 -16.90
N MET A 436 7.27 -25.02 -17.98
CA MET A 436 8.43 -24.12 -17.89
C MET A 436 8.08 -22.79 -17.21
N ILE A 437 6.88 -22.26 -17.45
CA ILE A 437 6.38 -21.03 -16.83
C ILE A 437 6.20 -21.21 -15.32
N GLU A 438 5.47 -22.23 -14.89
CA GLU A 438 5.20 -22.49 -13.46
C GLU A 438 6.46 -22.91 -12.71
N SER A 439 7.30 -23.77 -13.30
CA SER A 439 8.55 -24.20 -12.65
C SER A 439 9.53 -23.04 -12.47
N TRP A 440 9.57 -22.09 -13.40
CA TRP A 440 10.36 -20.87 -13.24
C TRP A 440 9.88 -20.05 -12.05
N ALA A 441 8.58 -19.78 -11.98
CA ALA A 441 8.00 -19.00 -10.89
C ALA A 441 8.19 -19.69 -9.53
N GLU A 442 8.03 -21.01 -9.47
CA GLU A 442 8.27 -21.86 -8.29
C GLU A 442 9.73 -21.75 -7.80
N GLY A 443 10.70 -21.80 -8.74
CA GLY A 443 12.11 -21.62 -8.41
C GLY A 443 12.40 -20.22 -7.86
N VAL A 444 11.87 -19.18 -8.50
CA VAL A 444 12.05 -17.79 -8.05
C VAL A 444 11.43 -17.56 -6.68
N GLU A 445 10.18 -17.99 -6.44
CA GLU A 445 9.55 -17.84 -5.12
C GLU A 445 10.36 -18.54 -4.04
N THR A 446 10.88 -19.73 -4.32
CA THR A 446 11.58 -20.55 -3.34
C THR A 446 12.91 -19.90 -2.97
N ILE A 447 13.77 -19.63 -3.95
CA ILE A 447 15.12 -19.07 -3.73
C ILE A 447 15.02 -17.72 -3.02
N VAL A 448 14.13 -16.84 -3.48
CA VAL A 448 13.97 -15.48 -2.93
C VAL A 448 13.36 -15.50 -1.52
N THR A 449 12.39 -16.39 -1.26
CA THR A 449 11.77 -16.52 0.07
C THR A 449 12.80 -17.00 1.09
N ASN A 450 13.57 -18.04 0.78
CA ASN A 450 14.63 -18.51 1.67
C ASN A 450 15.67 -17.42 1.92
N HIS A 451 16.14 -16.74 0.87
CA HIS A 451 17.09 -15.63 1.02
C HIS A 451 16.55 -14.52 1.93
N ARG A 452 15.28 -14.13 1.79
CA ARG A 452 14.65 -13.14 2.67
C ARG A 452 14.64 -13.60 4.13
N TYR A 453 14.13 -14.80 4.42
CA TYR A 453 13.96 -15.23 5.81
C TYR A 453 15.29 -15.54 6.48
N ASP A 454 16.27 -16.05 5.75
CA ASP A 454 17.62 -16.24 6.27
C ASP A 454 18.30 -14.89 6.59
N ALA A 455 18.02 -13.83 5.81
CA ALA A 455 18.49 -12.48 6.12
C ALA A 455 17.78 -11.84 7.33
N ILE A 456 16.48 -12.09 7.52
CA ILE A 456 15.69 -11.50 8.62
C ILE A 456 15.93 -12.23 9.95
N ALA A 457 16.12 -13.54 9.91
CA ALA A 457 16.31 -14.40 11.07
C ALA A 457 17.25 -15.58 10.74
N PRO A 458 18.56 -15.34 10.63
CA PRO A 458 19.53 -16.39 10.33
C PRO A 458 19.41 -17.57 11.29
N GLY A 459 19.30 -18.78 10.74
CA GLY A 459 19.22 -20.01 11.55
C GLY A 459 17.86 -20.29 12.21
N SER A 460 16.78 -19.58 11.85
CA SER A 460 15.43 -19.87 12.35
C SER A 460 14.80 -21.16 11.79
N ASN A 461 15.53 -21.94 10.98
CA ASN A 461 15.06 -23.14 10.29
C ASN A 461 13.72 -22.92 9.55
N ILE A 462 13.48 -21.72 9.01
CA ILE A 462 12.40 -21.50 8.05
C ILE A 462 12.92 -22.01 6.73
N ASP A 463 12.77 -23.32 6.53
CA ASP A 463 13.17 -23.95 5.28
C ASP A 463 11.94 -24.08 4.38
N TYR A 464 11.66 -23.01 3.62
CA TYR A 464 10.60 -23.04 2.61
C TYR A 464 10.91 -24.11 1.54
N ASN A 465 12.20 -24.45 1.32
CA ASN A 465 12.59 -25.52 0.39
C ASN A 465 12.06 -26.89 0.81
N SER A 466 12.13 -27.22 2.10
CA SER A 466 11.84 -28.59 2.58
C SER A 466 10.47 -29.11 2.14
N PHE A 467 9.42 -28.27 2.19
CA PHE A 467 8.07 -28.61 1.76
C PHE A 467 7.92 -28.70 0.24
N ARG A 468 8.57 -27.82 -0.54
CA ARG A 468 8.47 -27.81 -2.01
C ARG A 468 9.32 -28.91 -2.65
N GLN A 469 10.49 -29.20 -2.08
CA GLN A 469 11.29 -30.38 -2.40
C GLN A 469 10.53 -31.68 -2.05
N GLU A 470 9.80 -31.72 -0.93
CA GLU A 470 8.95 -32.87 -0.54
C GLU A 470 7.72 -33.05 -1.47
N LEU A 471 7.11 -31.96 -1.98
CA LEU A 471 6.05 -32.03 -3.00
C LEU A 471 6.53 -32.65 -4.32
N GLY A 472 7.79 -32.43 -4.69
CA GLY A 472 8.48 -33.14 -5.78
C GLY A 472 8.59 -34.65 -5.56
N VAL A 473 8.52 -35.11 -4.31
CA VAL A 473 8.51 -36.54 -3.92
C VAL A 473 7.08 -37.09 -3.84
N GLY A 474 6.16 -36.37 -3.20
CA GLY A 474 4.76 -36.79 -2.98
C GLY A 474 3.91 -36.87 -4.26
N SER A 475 4.25 -36.07 -5.28
CA SER A 475 3.59 -36.10 -6.58
C SER A 475 4.04 -37.24 -7.50
N GLN A 476 5.16 -37.93 -7.21
CA GLN A 476 5.62 -39.08 -8.01
C GLN A 476 4.84 -40.38 -7.74
N GLY A 477 4.11 -40.47 -6.62
CA GLY A 477 3.40 -41.68 -6.20
C GLY A 477 2.13 -42.01 -7.01
N SER A 478 1.65 -41.09 -7.86
CA SER A 478 0.48 -41.29 -8.72
C SER A 478 0.59 -40.42 -9.98
N PRO A 479 0.58 -41.00 -11.20
CA PRO A 479 0.64 -40.24 -12.45
C PRO A 479 -0.49 -39.19 -12.60
N ASN A 480 -1.58 -39.35 -11.86
CA ASN A 480 -2.73 -38.43 -11.89
C ASN A 480 -2.64 -37.30 -10.84
N ALA A 481 -1.58 -37.26 -10.03
CA ALA A 481 -1.34 -36.23 -9.00
C ALA A 481 -0.18 -35.27 -9.35
N ILE A 482 0.42 -35.43 -10.54
CA ILE A 482 1.57 -34.64 -10.97
C ILE A 482 1.10 -33.24 -11.38
N SER A 483 1.66 -32.23 -10.72
CA SER A 483 1.33 -30.83 -10.96
C SER A 483 2.19 -30.25 -12.10
N LYS A 484 1.77 -29.13 -12.71
CA LYS A 484 2.59 -28.38 -13.69
C LYS A 484 3.85 -27.75 -13.08
N TYR A 485 4.05 -27.89 -11.78
CA TYR A 485 5.14 -27.33 -11.01
C TYR A 485 6.22 -28.40 -10.83
N THR A 486 7.44 -28.13 -11.28
CA THR A 486 8.62 -28.99 -11.09
C THR A 486 9.69 -28.23 -10.30
N PRO A 487 10.52 -28.92 -9.50
CA PRO A 487 11.61 -28.28 -8.74
C PRO A 487 12.81 -27.92 -9.62
N LEU A 488 12.70 -28.03 -10.96
CA LEU A 488 13.81 -27.85 -11.91
C LEU A 488 14.69 -26.62 -11.62
N PHE A 489 14.09 -25.45 -11.39
CA PHE A 489 14.85 -24.23 -11.16
C PHE A 489 15.38 -24.11 -9.72
N ILE A 490 14.83 -24.87 -8.78
CA ILE A 490 15.35 -25.02 -7.42
C ILE A 490 16.62 -25.89 -7.48
N ASP A 491 16.53 -27.05 -8.11
CA ASP A 491 17.62 -28.03 -8.29
C ASP A 491 18.80 -27.44 -9.10
N LEU A 492 18.52 -26.58 -10.08
CA LEU A 492 19.58 -25.85 -10.79
C LEU A 492 20.40 -24.94 -9.85
N ASN A 493 19.78 -24.39 -8.80
CA ASN A 493 20.38 -23.38 -7.93
C ASN A 493 20.97 -23.95 -6.64
N ASP A 494 20.26 -24.85 -5.98
CA ASP A 494 20.63 -25.32 -4.65
C ASP A 494 21.74 -26.39 -4.71
N ARG A 495 22.08 -26.98 -3.56
CA ARG A 495 23.10 -28.05 -3.45
C ARG A 495 22.52 -29.33 -2.86
N ILE A 496 21.19 -29.48 -2.93
CA ILE A 496 20.43 -30.48 -2.21
C ILE A 496 20.03 -31.59 -3.17
N ASN A 497 20.73 -32.71 -3.08
CA ASN A 497 20.31 -33.92 -3.78
C ASN A 497 19.19 -34.65 -3.02
N GLN A 498 17.94 -34.43 -3.43
CA GLN A 498 16.75 -35.02 -2.79
C GLN A 498 16.78 -36.55 -2.85
N ASN A 499 17.34 -37.16 -3.91
CA ASN A 499 17.51 -38.62 -4.00
C ASN A 499 18.31 -39.19 -2.82
N THR A 500 19.31 -38.43 -2.33
CA THR A 500 20.14 -38.84 -1.19
C THR A 500 19.41 -38.63 0.14
N ILE A 501 18.76 -37.48 0.32
CA ILE A 501 18.06 -37.14 1.57
C ILE A 501 16.83 -38.04 1.78
N PHE A 502 16.08 -38.31 0.72
CA PHE A 502 14.84 -39.09 0.76
C PHE A 502 15.03 -40.49 0.14
N ALA A 503 16.20 -41.10 0.33
CA ALA A 503 16.57 -42.40 -0.26
C ALA A 503 15.61 -43.57 0.04
N ASN A 504 14.74 -43.39 1.04
CA ASN A 504 13.73 -44.36 1.48
C ASN A 504 12.33 -44.12 0.88
N PHE A 505 12.10 -43.04 0.14
CA PHE A 505 10.84 -42.77 -0.54
C PHE A 505 10.69 -43.61 -1.82
N ILE A 506 9.45 -43.97 -2.15
CA ILE A 506 9.09 -44.74 -3.35
C ILE A 506 7.95 -43.99 -4.07
N PRO A 507 8.14 -43.55 -5.33
CA PRO A 507 9.38 -43.63 -6.11
C PRO A 507 10.51 -42.79 -5.48
N ARG A 508 11.76 -43.11 -5.81
CA ARG A 508 12.89 -42.29 -5.37
C ARG A 508 12.87 -40.94 -6.09
N PRO A 509 13.19 -39.84 -5.40
CA PRO A 509 13.29 -38.53 -6.06
C PRO A 509 14.34 -38.54 -7.19
N PRO A 510 14.31 -37.56 -8.10
CA PRO A 510 15.32 -37.42 -9.15
C PRO A 510 16.72 -37.30 -8.55
N VAL A 511 17.72 -37.90 -9.22
CA VAL A 511 19.11 -37.68 -8.84
C VAL A 511 19.47 -36.26 -9.25
N ASP A 512 19.69 -35.41 -8.26
CA ASP A 512 20.13 -34.04 -8.50
C ASP A 512 21.60 -33.88 -8.11
N ARG A 513 22.42 -33.57 -9.11
CA ARG A 513 23.86 -33.30 -8.98
C ARG A 513 24.24 -31.97 -9.63
N VAL A 514 23.24 -31.18 -10.01
CA VAL A 514 23.44 -29.85 -10.54
C VAL A 514 23.39 -28.88 -9.35
N SER A 515 24.13 -27.79 -9.43
CA SER A 515 24.08 -26.75 -8.39
C SER A 515 24.63 -25.42 -8.89
N ASP A 516 24.39 -24.37 -8.12
CA ASP A 516 25.05 -23.07 -8.25
C ASP A 516 24.75 -22.32 -9.56
N TYR A 517 23.72 -22.69 -10.35
CA TYR A 517 23.21 -21.78 -11.38
C TYR A 517 22.53 -20.59 -10.71
N THR A 518 22.95 -19.37 -11.07
CA THR A 518 22.31 -18.16 -10.55
C THR A 518 20.97 -17.91 -11.22
N ILE A 519 20.09 -17.17 -10.55
CA ILE A 519 18.81 -16.75 -11.14
C ILE A 519 19.02 -15.99 -12.46
N SER A 520 20.06 -15.17 -12.55
CA SER A 520 20.41 -14.45 -13.78
C SER A 520 20.78 -15.39 -14.94
N GLN A 521 21.56 -16.44 -14.67
CA GLN A 521 21.91 -17.48 -15.66
C GLN A 521 20.66 -18.24 -16.12
N MET A 522 19.84 -18.70 -15.16
CA MET A 522 18.60 -19.41 -15.45
C MET A 522 17.61 -18.56 -16.26
N GLN A 523 17.41 -17.31 -15.86
CA GLN A 523 16.55 -16.35 -16.56
C GLN A 523 17.03 -16.10 -18.00
N THR A 524 18.33 -15.89 -18.19
CA THR A 524 18.93 -15.66 -19.51
C THR A 524 18.77 -16.88 -20.41
N SER A 525 18.94 -18.08 -19.85
CA SER A 525 18.74 -19.33 -20.58
C SER A 525 17.26 -19.60 -20.90
N LEU A 526 16.34 -19.22 -20.02
CA LEU A 526 14.90 -19.34 -20.21
C LEU A 526 14.36 -18.37 -21.27
N LYS A 527 14.88 -17.14 -21.31
CA LYS A 527 14.47 -16.11 -22.28
C LYS A 527 14.52 -16.64 -23.71
N THR A 528 13.40 -16.69 -24.43
CA THR A 528 13.24 -17.23 -25.80
C THR A 528 13.38 -18.76 -25.94
N SER A 529 13.48 -19.51 -24.85
CA SER A 529 13.43 -20.97 -24.88
C SER A 529 11.98 -21.42 -25.01
N ARG A 530 11.74 -22.42 -25.87
CA ARG A 530 10.39 -22.95 -26.16
C ARG A 530 10.23 -24.42 -25.83
N THR A 531 11.34 -25.09 -25.52
CA THR A 531 11.37 -26.49 -25.12
C THR A 531 12.36 -26.67 -23.98
N LEU A 532 12.17 -27.72 -23.18
CA LEU A 532 13.11 -28.12 -22.13
C LEU A 532 14.50 -28.42 -22.71
N VAL A 533 14.55 -29.02 -23.91
CA VAL A 533 15.81 -29.28 -24.63
C VAL A 533 16.53 -27.98 -24.99
N GLN A 534 15.81 -26.93 -25.41
CA GLN A 534 16.41 -25.63 -25.69
C GLN A 534 16.92 -24.95 -24.42
N LEU A 535 16.16 -25.05 -23.32
CA LEU A 535 16.56 -24.53 -22.02
C LEU A 535 17.85 -25.22 -21.53
N GLU A 536 17.88 -26.55 -21.53
CA GLU A 536 19.06 -27.34 -21.13
C GLU A 536 20.30 -26.96 -21.96
N ASN A 537 20.16 -26.94 -23.29
CA ASN A 537 21.27 -26.59 -24.18
C ASN A 537 21.79 -25.17 -23.91
N ARG A 538 20.92 -24.23 -23.57
CA ARG A 538 21.33 -22.85 -23.28
C ARG A 538 22.00 -22.72 -21.93
N LEU A 539 21.53 -23.45 -20.91
CA LEU A 539 22.21 -23.53 -19.62
C LEU A 539 23.65 -24.03 -19.81
N ARG A 540 23.82 -25.07 -20.62
CA ARG A 540 25.13 -25.68 -20.95
C ARG A 540 26.04 -24.80 -21.81
N VAL A 541 25.50 -24.10 -22.82
CA VAL A 541 26.31 -23.40 -23.82
C VAL A 541 26.60 -21.95 -23.44
N ASN A 542 25.69 -21.29 -22.72
CA ASN A 542 25.80 -19.86 -22.45
C ASN A 542 26.52 -19.54 -21.13
N HIS A 543 26.76 -20.54 -20.29
CA HIS A 543 27.30 -20.39 -18.95
C HIS A 543 28.38 -21.43 -18.70
N ASP A 544 29.37 -21.06 -17.91
CA ASP A 544 30.37 -21.98 -17.39
C ASP A 544 29.93 -22.34 -15.96
N ASN A 545 29.49 -23.58 -15.75
CA ASN A 545 29.08 -24.08 -14.45
C ASN A 545 29.76 -25.45 -14.19
N PRO A 546 30.43 -25.65 -13.03
CA PRO A 546 31.15 -26.89 -12.72
C PRO A 546 30.31 -28.18 -12.69
N THR A 547 28.98 -28.07 -12.71
CA THR A 547 28.05 -29.20 -12.65
C THR A 547 27.26 -29.40 -13.95
N GLU A 548 27.60 -28.68 -15.02
CA GLU A 548 26.88 -28.72 -16.29
C GLU A 548 26.83 -30.11 -16.94
N GLU A 549 27.81 -30.99 -16.69
CA GLU A 549 27.76 -32.37 -17.21
C GLU A 549 26.55 -33.15 -16.69
N ASN A 550 26.01 -32.77 -15.53
CA ASN A 550 24.87 -33.44 -14.89
C ASN A 550 23.51 -32.88 -15.33
N LEU A 551 23.46 -31.81 -16.14
CA LEU A 551 22.20 -31.23 -16.64
C LEU A 551 21.30 -32.25 -17.35
N ALA A 552 21.91 -33.17 -18.11
CA ALA A 552 21.14 -34.18 -18.84
C ALA A 552 20.41 -35.14 -17.89
N GLU A 553 20.97 -35.42 -16.71
CA GLU A 553 20.33 -36.24 -15.68
C GLU A 553 19.17 -35.49 -15.02
N LEU A 554 19.40 -34.22 -14.65
CA LEU A 554 18.37 -33.39 -14.03
C LEU A 554 17.13 -33.22 -14.92
N PHE A 555 17.32 -33.02 -16.23
CA PHE A 555 16.23 -32.78 -17.18
C PHE A 555 15.39 -34.03 -17.51
N ILE A 556 15.79 -35.24 -17.08
CA ILE A 556 14.98 -36.46 -17.25
C ILE A 556 13.64 -36.30 -16.53
N TYR A 557 13.66 -35.83 -15.28
CA TYR A 557 12.45 -35.72 -14.46
C TYR A 557 11.38 -34.77 -15.04
N PRO A 558 11.67 -33.50 -15.40
CA PRO A 558 10.66 -32.64 -15.99
C PRO A 558 10.15 -33.14 -17.35
N LEU A 559 10.95 -33.92 -18.11
CA LEU A 559 10.51 -34.59 -19.33
C LEU A 559 9.54 -35.74 -19.04
N GLU A 560 9.77 -36.52 -17.99
CA GLU A 560 8.84 -37.56 -17.52
C GLU A 560 7.52 -36.94 -17.04
N VAL A 561 7.59 -35.88 -16.23
CA VAL A 561 6.41 -35.11 -15.80
C VAL A 561 5.63 -34.63 -17.02
N LEU A 562 6.30 -34.02 -17.99
CA LEU A 562 5.66 -33.55 -19.23
C LEU A 562 4.90 -34.66 -19.97
N ALA A 563 5.47 -35.87 -20.02
CA ALA A 563 4.83 -37.03 -20.68
C ALA A 563 3.58 -37.54 -19.94
N THR A 564 3.45 -37.28 -18.64
CA THR A 564 2.30 -37.70 -17.82
C THR A 564 1.15 -36.71 -17.79
N LEU A 565 1.38 -35.44 -18.15
CA LEU A 565 0.33 -34.42 -18.22
C LEU A 565 -0.73 -34.84 -19.26
N GLN A 566 -1.99 -34.98 -18.83
CA GLN A 566 -3.12 -35.27 -19.74
C GLN A 566 -3.47 -34.02 -20.57
N ASP A 567 -4.06 -34.23 -21.76
CA ASP A 567 -4.48 -33.15 -22.68
C ASP A 567 -5.55 -32.21 -22.09
#